data_AF-K1VB82-F1
#
_entry.id   AF-K1VB82-F1
#
_cell.length_a   1.000
_cell.length_b   1.000
_cell.length_c   1.000
_cell.angle_alpha   90.00
_cell.angle_beta   90.00
_cell.angle_gamma   90.00
#
_symmetry.space_group_name_H-M   'P 1'
#
loop_
_entity.id
_entity.type
_entity.pdbx_description
1 polymer ?
#
loop_
_entity_poly.entity_id
_entity_poly.type
_entity_poly.pdbx_seq_one_letter_code
_entity_poly.pdbx_strand_id
1 'polypeptide(L)'
;MANKDSSAKKIDLSAVKKINFAKLKRLKAVNIIAKVAIYFLLICIGFVFLQPIFEMISKAIMTSKDLIDPSVTWIAKHATLSNFKNAIKTLEMPGSLFNSIWFSALLALAQTAVSLTTGFALSRYSFKGRNFWYIMLILAFILPIPLLTIP
;
A
#
# COMPACT_ATOMS: atom_id res chain seq x y z
N MET A 1 58.17 13.65 44.91
CA MET A 1 58.27 15.13 44.98
C MET A 1 57.67 15.71 43.72
N ALA A 2 56.94 16.82 43.89
CA ALA A 2 55.99 17.42 42.97
C ALA A 2 56.58 17.98 41.65
N ASN A 3 55.75 18.11 40.61
CA ASN A 3 55.39 19.45 40.12
C ASN A 3 54.07 19.43 39.33
N LYS A 4 53.26 20.44 39.65
CA LYS A 4 51.91 20.76 39.23
C LYS A 4 51.98 21.77 38.09
N ASP A 5 50.89 21.88 37.34
CA ASP A 5 50.49 23.10 36.62
C ASP A 5 51.36 23.57 35.45
N SER A 6 51.01 23.14 34.23
CA SER A 6 51.11 24.05 33.08
C SER A 6 49.91 23.86 32.15
N SER A 7 48.98 24.80 32.31
CA SER A 7 48.03 25.30 31.32
C SER A 7 47.18 24.27 30.58
N ALA A 8 46.02 23.98 31.17
CA ALA A 8 44.81 23.72 30.42
C ALA A 8 44.60 24.84 29.39
N LYS A 9 45.04 24.60 28.15
CA LYS A 9 44.69 25.41 26.98
C LYS A 9 43.19 25.29 26.84
N LYS A 10 42.44 26.24 27.41
CA LYS A 10 40.99 26.34 27.26
C LYS A 10 40.70 26.35 25.78
N ILE A 11 40.26 25.21 25.25
CA ILE A 11 39.76 25.12 23.88
C ILE A 11 38.57 26.06 23.86
N ASP A 12 38.70 27.17 23.14
CA ASP A 12 37.65 28.16 23.02
C ASP A 12 36.50 27.59 22.19
N LEU A 13 35.62 26.84 22.86
CA LEU A 13 34.40 26.24 22.31
C LEU A 13 33.43 27.30 21.74
N SER A 14 33.66 28.58 22.00
CA SER A 14 32.81 29.68 21.56
C SER A 14 32.86 29.88 20.03
N ALA A 15 34.02 29.61 19.40
CA ALA A 15 34.19 29.71 17.95
C ALA A 15 33.46 28.58 17.19
N VAL A 16 33.46 27.37 17.73
CA VAL A 16 32.70 26.22 17.18
C VAL A 16 31.19 26.42 17.38
N LYS A 17 30.79 27.06 18.48
CA LYS A 17 29.39 27.32 18.82
C LYS A 17 28.72 28.34 17.89
N LYS A 18 29.45 29.32 17.36
CA LYS A 18 28.87 30.36 16.47
C LYS A 18 28.71 29.94 15.01
N ILE A 19 29.58 29.08 14.48
CA ILE A 19 29.65 28.81 13.04
C ILE A 19 28.53 27.86 12.53
N ASN A 20 27.83 27.14 13.41
CA ASN A 20 26.92 26.08 12.97
C ASN A 20 25.42 26.25 13.24
N PHE A 21 24.95 27.22 14.05
CA PHE A 21 23.50 27.32 14.30
C PHE A 21 22.69 27.77 13.08
N ALA A 22 23.21 28.69 12.27
CA ALA A 22 22.52 29.15 11.06
C ALA A 22 22.53 28.08 9.95
N LYS A 23 23.65 27.39 9.74
CA LYS A 23 23.77 26.28 8.77
C LYS A 23 22.91 25.08 9.20
N LEU A 24 22.89 24.74 10.49
CA LEU A 24 22.04 23.70 11.05
C LEU A 24 20.55 24.05 10.99
N LYS A 25 20.16 25.32 11.25
CA LYS A 25 18.79 25.81 11.04
C LYS A 25 18.38 25.72 9.57
N ARG A 26 19.26 26.09 8.63
CA ARG A 26 18.99 26.01 7.19
C ARG A 26 18.83 24.56 6.72
N LEU A 27 19.67 23.62 7.18
CA LEU A 27 19.54 22.19 6.87
C LEU A 27 18.26 21.59 7.49
N LYS A 28 17.91 21.95 8.72
CA LYS A 28 16.64 21.55 9.35
C LYS A 28 15.43 22.13 8.61
N ALA A 29 15.48 23.39 8.20
CA ALA A 29 14.41 24.04 7.43
C ALA A 29 14.22 23.38 6.06
N VAL A 30 15.30 23.07 5.33
CA VAL A 30 15.24 22.34 4.06
C VAL A 30 14.63 20.95 4.25
N ASN A 31 14.98 20.24 5.32
CA ASN A 31 14.40 18.92 5.60
C ASN A 31 12.90 19.01 5.96
N ILE A 32 12.47 20.05 6.69
CA ILE A 32 11.05 20.29 6.99
C ILE A 32 10.28 20.60 5.71
N ILE A 33 10.79 21.49 4.86
CA ILE A 33 10.16 21.85 3.58
C ILE A 33 10.09 20.63 2.67
N ALA A 34 11.16 19.83 2.57
CA ALA A 34 11.17 18.59 1.80
C ALA A 34 10.12 17.59 2.31
N LYS A 35 10.02 17.41 3.63
CA LYS A 35 8.97 16.56 4.22
C LYS A 35 7.57 17.08 3.89
N VAL A 36 7.31 18.38 4.06
CA VAL A 36 6.02 18.97 3.71
C VAL A 36 5.69 18.76 2.24
N ALA A 37 6.66 18.94 1.33
CA ALA A 37 6.47 18.68 -0.09
C ALA A 37 6.18 17.19 -0.38
N ILE A 38 6.89 16.26 0.28
CA ILE A 38 6.64 14.82 0.16
C ILE A 38 5.24 14.48 0.66
N TYR A 39 4.83 14.95 1.84
CA TYR A 39 3.50 14.70 2.38
C TYR A 39 2.40 15.32 1.52
N PHE A 40 2.62 16.53 1.00
CA PHE A 40 1.70 17.18 0.07
C PHE A 40 1.51 16.34 -1.20
N LEU A 41 2.60 15.89 -1.83
CA LEU A 41 2.55 15.01 -2.99
C LEU A 41 1.84 13.69 -2.67
N LEU A 42 2.13 13.10 -1.51
CA LEU A 42 1.52 11.83 -1.08
C LEU A 42 0.01 11.99 -0.86
N ILE A 43 -0.45 13.11 -0.32
CA ILE A 43 -1.88 13.43 -0.17
C ILE A 43 -2.52 13.61 -1.55
N CYS A 44 -1.89 14.33 -2.47
CA CYS A 44 -2.41 14.51 -3.83
C CYS A 44 -2.56 13.17 -4.56
N ILE A 45 -1.53 12.33 -4.55
CA ILE A 45 -1.58 11.01 -5.17
C ILE A 45 -2.64 10.14 -4.48
N GLY A 46 -2.65 10.12 -3.14
CA GLY A 46 -3.67 9.40 -2.37
C GLY A 46 -5.09 9.81 -2.75
N PHE A 47 -5.35 11.11 -2.90
CA PHE A 47 -6.66 11.62 -3.31
C PHE A 47 -7.09 11.11 -4.70
N VAL A 48 -6.17 11.04 -5.67
CA VAL A 48 -6.46 10.48 -7.01
C VAL A 48 -6.89 9.02 -6.92
N PHE A 49 -6.25 8.22 -6.06
CA PHE A 49 -6.66 6.82 -5.84
C PHE A 49 -7.97 6.69 -5.06
N LEU A 50 -8.28 7.64 -4.17
CA LEU A 50 -9.52 7.63 -3.40
C LEU A 50 -10.73 8.13 -4.20
N GLN A 51 -10.54 8.95 -5.24
CA GLN A 51 -11.62 9.44 -6.10
C GLN A 51 -12.59 8.34 -6.56
N PRO A 52 -12.16 7.24 -7.22
CA PRO A 52 -13.09 6.20 -7.66
C PRO A 52 -13.84 5.53 -6.51
N ILE A 53 -13.22 5.42 -5.33
CA ILE A 53 -13.86 4.87 -4.13
C ILE A 53 -15.00 5.79 -3.68
N PHE A 54 -14.77 7.10 -3.63
CA PHE A 54 -15.81 8.07 -3.28
C PHE A 54 -16.94 8.08 -4.30
N GLU A 55 -16.64 7.97 -5.60
CA GLU A 55 -17.67 7.84 -6.63
C GLU A 55 -18.51 6.57 -6.46
N MET A 56 -17.90 5.42 -6.14
CA MET A 56 -18.64 4.18 -5.89
C MET A 56 -19.55 4.30 -4.66
N ILE A 57 -19.08 4.92 -3.58
CA ILE A 57 -19.89 5.15 -2.38
C ILE A 57 -21.07 6.08 -2.70
N SER A 58 -20.82 7.16 -3.43
CA SER A 58 -21.87 8.11 -3.82
C SER A 58 -22.94 7.42 -4.68
N LYS A 59 -22.53 6.67 -5.70
CA LYS A 59 -23.43 5.88 -6.57
C LYS A 59 -24.21 4.82 -5.81
N ALA A 60 -23.64 4.20 -4.78
CA ALA A 60 -24.35 3.22 -3.96
C ALA A 60 -25.55 3.84 -3.20
N ILE A 61 -25.46 5.14 -2.86
CA ILE A 61 -26.49 5.89 -2.13
C ILE A 61 -27.44 6.64 -3.08
N MET A 62 -27.07 6.86 -4.35
CA MET A 62 -27.92 7.55 -5.34
C MET A 62 -29.17 6.76 -5.75
N THR A 63 -30.28 7.45 -5.97
CA THR A 63 -31.51 6.85 -6.55
C THR A 63 -31.30 6.48 -8.03
N SER A 64 -32.02 5.47 -8.55
CA SER A 64 -31.91 5.04 -9.97
C SER A 64 -32.18 6.16 -10.98
N LYS A 65 -32.97 7.17 -10.62
CA LYS A 65 -33.19 8.38 -11.43
C LYS A 65 -31.97 9.31 -11.47
N ASP A 66 -31.21 9.38 -10.37
CA ASP A 66 -29.97 10.17 -10.27
C ASP A 66 -28.81 9.47 -11.03
N LEU A 67 -28.83 8.14 -11.16
CA LEU A 67 -27.85 7.40 -11.97
C LEU A 67 -27.96 7.69 -13.48
N ILE A 68 -29.13 8.12 -13.94
CA ILE A 68 -29.43 8.37 -15.36
C ILE A 68 -29.32 9.88 -15.68
N ASP A 69 -29.34 10.76 -14.67
CA ASP A 69 -29.10 12.20 -14.83
C ASP A 69 -27.58 12.49 -14.85
N PRO A 70 -26.99 12.86 -16.01
CA PRO A 70 -25.56 13.16 -16.12
C PRO A 70 -25.14 14.41 -15.30
N SER A 71 -26.09 15.17 -14.76
CA SER A 71 -25.83 16.36 -13.93
C SER A 71 -25.48 16.03 -12.48
N VAL A 72 -25.66 14.77 -12.03
CA VAL A 72 -25.43 14.34 -10.64
C VAL A 72 -24.20 13.44 -10.58
N THR A 73 -23.02 14.04 -10.53
CA THR A 73 -21.74 13.29 -10.65
C THR A 73 -21.04 13.02 -9.31
N TRP A 74 -21.22 13.88 -8.30
CA TRP A 74 -20.46 13.80 -7.04
C TRP A 74 -21.33 13.59 -5.79
N ILE A 75 -22.50 14.24 -5.69
CA ILE A 75 -23.39 14.17 -4.52
C ILE A 75 -24.81 13.85 -5.00
N ALA A 76 -25.40 12.79 -4.44
CA ALA A 76 -26.78 12.39 -4.72
C ALA A 76 -27.76 13.54 -4.42
N LYS A 77 -28.66 13.85 -5.36
CA LYS A 77 -29.78 14.78 -5.09
C LYS A 77 -30.84 14.09 -4.22
N HIS A 78 -31.02 12.79 -4.42
CA HIS A 78 -31.95 11.94 -3.68
C HIS A 78 -31.21 10.72 -3.12
N ALA A 79 -30.70 10.85 -1.89
CA ALA A 79 -30.07 9.76 -1.16
C ALA A 79 -31.11 8.69 -0.75
N THR A 80 -30.82 7.43 -1.06
CA THR A 80 -31.66 6.28 -0.69
C THR A 80 -30.82 5.10 -0.22
N LEU A 81 -31.32 4.37 0.79
CA LEU A 81 -30.76 3.09 1.21
C LEU A 81 -31.41 1.88 0.51
N SER A 82 -32.34 2.12 -0.43
CA SER A 82 -33.05 1.05 -1.15
C SER A 82 -32.10 0.16 -1.96
N ASN A 83 -31.01 0.71 -2.50
CA ASN A 83 -30.02 -0.05 -3.26
C ASN A 83 -29.33 -1.11 -2.39
N PHE A 84 -29.01 -0.80 -1.13
CA PHE A 84 -28.43 -1.76 -0.20
C PHE A 84 -29.41 -2.90 0.12
N LYS A 85 -30.69 -2.58 0.36
CA LYS A 85 -31.72 -3.60 0.62
C LYS A 85 -31.96 -4.50 -0.58
N ASN A 86 -31.97 -3.93 -1.78
CA ASN A 86 -32.09 -4.69 -3.03
C ASN A 86 -30.85 -5.57 -3.26
N ALA A 87 -29.64 -5.03 -3.07
CA ALA A 87 -28.39 -5.78 -3.20
C ALA A 87 -28.33 -6.98 -2.23
N ILE A 88 -28.71 -6.78 -0.97
CA ILE A 88 -28.74 -7.87 0.03
C ILE A 88 -29.68 -9.00 -0.39
N LYS A 89 -30.84 -8.66 -0.95
CA LYS A 89 -31.85 -9.64 -1.37
C LYS A 89 -31.48 -10.33 -2.68
N THR A 90 -30.98 -9.60 -3.67
CA THR A 90 -30.66 -10.14 -5.00
C THR A 90 -29.38 -10.97 -4.98
N LEU A 91 -28.39 -10.60 -4.14
CA LEU A 91 -27.08 -11.24 -4.10
C LEU A 91 -26.98 -12.37 -3.06
N GLU A 92 -28.06 -12.65 -2.31
CA GLU A 92 -28.06 -13.52 -1.12
C GLU A 92 -26.82 -13.24 -0.25
N MET A 93 -26.62 -11.95 0.09
CA MET A 93 -25.36 -11.42 0.63
C MET A 93 -24.72 -12.30 1.71
N PRO A 94 -25.44 -12.81 2.74
CA PRO A 94 -24.83 -13.66 3.76
C PRO A 94 -24.23 -14.96 3.22
N GLY A 95 -24.93 -15.63 2.29
CA GLY A 95 -24.45 -16.88 1.70
C GLY A 95 -23.29 -16.65 0.73
N SER A 96 -23.40 -15.63 -0.12
CA SER A 96 -22.34 -15.27 -1.07
C SER A 96 -21.06 -14.78 -0.36
N LEU A 97 -21.19 -13.99 0.71
CA LEU A 97 -20.06 -13.56 1.54
C LEU A 97 -19.40 -14.75 2.24
N PHE A 98 -20.19 -15.64 2.86
CA PHE A 98 -19.64 -16.82 3.53
C PHE A 98 -18.90 -17.73 2.55
N ASN A 99 -19.50 -18.01 1.38
CA ASN A 99 -18.87 -18.82 0.34
C ASN A 99 -17.58 -18.19 -0.16
N SER A 100 -17.57 -16.87 -0.39
CA SER A 100 -16.38 -16.14 -0.86
C SER A 100 -15.26 -16.16 0.17
N ILE A 101 -15.58 -15.91 1.45
CA ILE A 101 -14.59 -15.93 2.55
C ILE A 101 -14.06 -17.35 2.74
N TRP A 102 -14.93 -18.35 2.81
CA TRP A 102 -14.54 -19.75 2.99
C TRP A 102 -13.66 -20.23 1.84
N PHE A 103 -14.09 -19.99 0.60
CA PHE A 103 -13.35 -20.38 -0.60
C PHE A 103 -11.99 -19.69 -0.68
N SER A 104 -11.95 -18.36 -0.50
CA SER A 104 -10.69 -17.60 -0.56
C SER A 104 -9.74 -17.96 0.57
N ALA A 105 -10.23 -18.18 1.79
CA ALA A 105 -9.40 -18.60 2.92
C ALA A 105 -8.82 -20.00 2.71
N LEU A 106 -9.65 -20.96 2.27
CA LEU A 106 -9.19 -22.31 1.98
C LEU A 106 -8.12 -22.31 0.88
N LEU A 107 -8.39 -21.57 -0.21
CA LEU A 107 -7.44 -21.45 -1.32
C LEU A 107 -6.14 -20.77 -0.88
N ALA A 108 -6.21 -19.70 -0.10
CA ALA A 108 -5.03 -19.01 0.40
C ALA A 108 -4.18 -19.90 1.32
N LEU A 109 -4.81 -20.71 2.20
CA LEU A 109 -4.10 -21.64 3.06
C LEU A 109 -3.43 -22.76 2.27
N ALA A 110 -4.17 -23.39 1.35
CA ALA A 110 -3.62 -24.45 0.50
C ALA A 110 -2.46 -23.92 -0.37
N GLN A 111 -2.64 -22.75 -1.00
CA GLN A 111 -1.61 -22.11 -1.81
C GLN A 111 -0.37 -21.77 -0.98
N THR A 112 -0.55 -21.24 0.24
CA THR A 112 0.56 -20.90 1.13
C THR A 112 1.32 -22.15 1.54
N ALA A 113 0.62 -23.24 1.93
CA ALA A 113 1.24 -24.50 2.32
C ALA A 113 2.09 -25.08 1.18
N VAL A 114 1.55 -25.13 -0.04
CA VAL A 114 2.29 -25.62 -1.22
C VAL A 114 3.47 -24.72 -1.54
N SER A 115 3.30 -23.39 -1.57
CA SER A 115 4.39 -22.47 -1.89
C SER A 115 5.51 -22.50 -0.83
N LEU A 116 5.15 -22.68 0.44
CA LEU A 116 6.10 -22.79 1.54
C LEU A 116 6.96 -24.04 1.38
N THR A 117 6.34 -25.21 1.16
CA THR A 117 7.07 -26.47 0.98
C THR A 117 7.94 -26.45 -0.27
N THR A 118 7.39 -26.01 -1.41
CA THR A 118 8.15 -25.94 -2.67
C THR A 118 9.26 -24.90 -2.62
N GLY A 119 9.02 -23.72 -2.03
CA GLY A 119 10.03 -22.69 -1.82
C GLY A 119 11.15 -23.16 -0.89
N PHE A 120 10.81 -23.87 0.19
CA PHE A 120 11.80 -24.46 1.09
C PHE A 120 12.64 -25.55 0.39
N ALA A 121 11.99 -26.46 -0.34
CA ALA A 121 12.65 -27.51 -1.10
C ALA A 121 13.62 -26.94 -2.15
N LEU A 122 13.17 -25.97 -2.94
CA LEU A 122 13.96 -25.33 -4.00
C LEU A 122 15.00 -24.35 -3.48
N SER A 123 14.92 -23.83 -2.26
CA SER A 123 15.94 -22.92 -1.69
C SER A 123 17.04 -23.67 -0.96
N ARG A 124 16.70 -24.69 -0.15
CA ARG A 124 17.64 -25.37 0.75
C ARG A 124 18.26 -26.64 0.18
N TYR A 125 17.55 -27.43 -0.63
CA TYR A 125 18.06 -28.69 -1.15
C TYR A 125 18.66 -28.53 -2.56
N SER A 126 19.82 -29.16 -2.79
CA SER A 126 20.47 -29.25 -4.10
C SER A 126 20.27 -30.65 -4.70
N PHE A 127 19.14 -30.87 -5.37
CA PHE A 127 18.83 -32.14 -6.02
C PHE A 127 19.06 -32.09 -7.55
N LYS A 128 19.31 -33.26 -8.14
CA LYS A 128 19.59 -33.43 -9.58
C LYS A 128 18.30 -33.21 -10.38
N GLY A 129 18.06 -31.97 -10.80
CA GLY A 129 16.82 -31.53 -11.48
C GLY A 129 16.29 -30.16 -11.00
N ARG A 130 16.89 -29.55 -9.98
CA ARG A 130 16.47 -28.24 -9.44
C ARG A 130 16.39 -27.14 -10.49
N ASN A 131 17.35 -27.06 -11.41
CA ASN A 131 17.35 -26.02 -12.46
C ASN A 131 16.17 -26.13 -13.42
N PHE A 132 15.73 -27.36 -13.75
CA PHE A 132 14.57 -27.55 -14.63
C PHE A 132 13.30 -26.95 -14.00
N TRP A 133 13.02 -27.29 -12.74
CA TRP A 133 11.89 -26.74 -12.00
C TRP A 133 11.97 -25.23 -11.80
N TYR A 134 13.18 -24.70 -11.57
CA TYR A 134 13.39 -23.26 -11.43
C TYR A 134 13.08 -22.51 -12.74
N ILE A 135 13.51 -23.03 -13.88
CA ILE A 135 13.23 -22.44 -15.20
C ILE A 135 11.73 -22.51 -15.53
N MET A 136 11.07 -23.65 -15.26
CA MET A 136 9.62 -23.77 -15.46
C MET A 136 8.82 -22.76 -14.63
N LEU A 137 9.23 -22.52 -13.38
CA LEU A 137 8.60 -21.54 -12.50
C LEU A 137 8.74 -20.11 -13.03
N ILE A 138 9.93 -19.74 -13.54
CA ILE A 138 10.14 -18.44 -14.18
C ILE A 138 9.26 -18.31 -15.44
N LEU A 139 9.22 -19.36 -16.27
CA LEU A 139 8.39 -19.36 -17.48
C LEU A 139 6.91 -19.17 -17.16
N ALA A 140 6.41 -19.79 -16.08
CA ALA A 140 5.04 -19.64 -15.62
C ALA A 140 4.69 -18.19 -15.19
N PHE A 141 5.65 -17.42 -14.65
CA PHE A 141 5.43 -16.01 -14.33
C PHE A 141 5.48 -15.08 -15.54
N ILE A 142 6.20 -15.46 -16.59
CA ILE A 142 6.30 -14.67 -17.82
C ILE A 142 5.00 -14.78 -18.64
N LEU A 143 4.33 -15.93 -18.62
CA LEU A 143 3.09 -16.16 -19.35
C LEU A 143 1.92 -15.44 -18.64
N PRO A 144 1.26 -14.46 -19.29
CA PRO A 144 0.14 -13.77 -18.69
C PRO A 144 -1.10 -14.67 -18.66
N ILE A 145 -1.57 -15.01 -17.46
CA ILE A 145 -2.80 -15.80 -17.19
C ILE A 145 -4.05 -15.32 -17.98
N PRO A 146 -4.28 -13.99 -18.18
CA PRO A 146 -5.48 -13.52 -18.88
C PRO A 146 -5.66 -14.06 -20.30
N LEU A 147 -4.58 -14.50 -20.97
CA LEU A 147 -4.65 -15.09 -22.31
C LEU A 147 -5.30 -16.48 -22.32
N LEU A 148 -5.39 -17.16 -21.17
CA LEU A 148 -5.95 -18.51 -21.04
C LEU A 148 -7.45 -18.52 -20.74
N THR A 149 -8.03 -17.36 -20.40
CA THR A 149 -9.44 -17.22 -20.00
C THR A 149 -10.32 -16.58 -21.07
N ILE A 150 -9.73 -16.14 -22.19
CA ILE A 150 -10.49 -15.76 -23.38
C ILE A 150 -10.84 -17.09 -24.08
N PRO A 151 -12.14 -17.44 -24.25
CA PRO A 151 -12.53 -18.65 -24.95
C PRO A 151 -12.13 -18.63 -26.44
#